data_AF-A0A3N5S415-F1
#
_entry.id   AF-A0A3N5S415-F1
#
_cell.length_a   1.000
_cell.length_b   1.000
_cell.length_c   1.000
_cell.angle_alpha   90.00
_cell.angle_beta   90.00
_cell.angle_gamma   90.00
#
_symmetry.space_group_name_H-M   'P 1'
#
loop_
_entity.id
_entity.type
_entity.pdbx_description
1 polymer ?
#
loop_
_entity_poly.entity_id
_entity_poly.type
_entity_poly.pdbx_seq_one_letter_code
_entity_poly.pdbx_strand_id
1 'polypeptide(L)'
;MTVKTKKTKVQEKSKKAVQAKSRAAENVRVVNKISPPRNLTKADDRKQKGPRLPQFAFMNAPGAAHDFQVGDTVEVYCDHEKNKERVRGWIRGIVVQVDNKMVAVQFRSNVFLTDGWMVPDRILWYPLNSEHIRPVPKKSVKREKAIPDY
;
A
#
# COMPACT_ATOMS: atom_id res chain seq x y z
N MET A 1 51.18 18.36 52.51
CA MET A 1 50.05 18.63 53.42
C MET A 1 48.80 17.94 52.89
N THR A 2 48.39 16.89 53.60
CA THR A 2 47.04 16.38 53.95
C THR A 2 45.84 16.42 52.98
N VAL A 3 45.27 15.23 52.78
CA VAL A 3 43.96 14.86 52.20
C VAL A 3 42.86 14.83 53.29
N LYS A 4 41.57 15.11 52.97
CA LYS A 4 40.34 14.44 53.54
C LYS A 4 38.95 15.01 53.10
N THR A 5 38.20 14.24 52.30
CA THR A 5 36.80 13.68 52.41
C THR A 5 35.51 14.43 52.90
N LYS A 6 34.40 14.18 52.13
CA LYS A 6 32.94 13.95 52.44
C LYS A 6 32.09 15.15 52.93
N LYS A 7 30.77 15.32 52.65
CA LYS A 7 29.60 14.40 52.67
C LYS A 7 28.32 15.02 52.03
N THR A 8 27.37 14.16 51.63
CA THR A 8 26.03 14.31 51.02
C THR A 8 24.92 14.87 51.94
N LYS A 9 23.84 15.49 51.38
CA LYS A 9 22.44 15.36 51.90
C LYS A 9 21.35 15.75 50.87
N VAL A 10 20.43 14.81 50.65
CA VAL A 10 19.14 14.91 49.92
C VAL A 10 18.05 15.43 50.89
N GLN A 11 17.09 16.21 50.40
CA GLN A 11 15.80 16.42 51.08
C GLN A 11 14.61 16.36 50.12
N GLU A 12 13.60 15.62 50.57
CA GLU A 12 12.36 15.17 49.94
C GLU A 12 11.17 15.70 50.77
N LYS A 13 9.96 15.66 50.16
CA LYS A 13 8.59 15.77 50.77
C LYS A 13 8.01 17.20 50.82
N SER A 14 6.70 17.44 50.58
CA SER A 14 5.50 16.59 50.76
C SER A 14 4.26 17.17 50.05
N LYS A 15 3.28 16.31 49.74
CA LYS A 15 1.91 16.58 49.24
C LYS A 15 0.88 16.71 50.38
N LYS A 16 -0.20 17.50 50.21
CA LYS A 16 -1.60 17.32 50.69
C LYS A 16 -2.48 18.53 50.27
N ALA A 17 -3.58 18.41 49.51
CA ALA A 17 -4.96 17.94 49.80
C ALA A 17 -5.93 19.05 50.31
N VAL A 18 -6.78 19.64 49.44
CA VAL A 18 -8.27 19.51 49.27
C VAL A 18 -9.19 20.03 50.40
N GLN A 19 -10.11 20.96 50.06
CA GLN A 19 -11.54 21.14 50.49
C GLN A 19 -12.02 22.57 50.10
N ALA A 20 -13.26 22.97 49.80
CA ALA A 20 -14.62 22.42 49.66
C ALA A 20 -15.48 23.48 48.87
N LYS A 21 -16.32 23.12 47.88
CA LYS A 21 -17.80 22.92 47.91
C LYS A 21 -18.71 24.14 48.24
N SER A 22 -19.43 24.65 47.23
CA SER A 22 -20.82 25.19 47.30
C SER A 22 -21.48 24.95 45.92
N ARG A 23 -22.42 24.01 45.73
CA ARG A 23 -23.89 24.05 45.96
C ARG A 23 -24.51 25.44 45.76
N ALA A 24 -25.64 25.64 45.10
CA ALA A 24 -26.50 24.91 44.17
C ALA A 24 -27.57 25.97 43.78
N ALA A 25 -27.93 26.10 42.51
CA ALA A 25 -29.15 26.80 42.12
C ALA A 25 -29.75 26.06 40.93
N GLU A 26 -30.74 25.27 41.30
CA GLU A 26 -31.63 24.46 40.49
C GLU A 26 -32.47 25.34 39.57
N ASN A 27 -32.58 24.96 38.29
CA ASN A 27 -33.74 25.27 37.47
C ASN A 27 -33.94 24.13 36.47
N VAL A 28 -34.56 23.07 36.96
CA VAL A 28 -35.10 21.99 36.13
C VAL A 28 -36.33 22.54 35.41
N ARG A 29 -36.23 22.73 34.09
CA ARG A 29 -37.40 22.87 33.22
C ARG A 29 -37.43 21.70 32.26
N VAL A 30 -38.01 20.60 32.73
CA VAL A 30 -38.46 19.50 31.87
C VAL A 30 -39.62 20.04 31.05
N VAL A 31 -39.37 20.32 29.78
CA VAL A 31 -40.43 20.57 28.80
C VAL A 31 -40.26 19.51 27.72
N ASN A 32 -40.90 18.36 27.95
CA ASN A 32 -41.07 17.34 26.92
C ASN A 32 -42.14 17.81 25.94
N LYS A 33 -41.79 18.77 25.07
CA LYS A 33 -42.62 19.18 23.93
C LYS A 33 -42.50 18.10 22.87
N ILE A 34 -43.25 17.01 23.05
CA ILE A 34 -43.52 16.06 21.97
C ILE A 34 -44.42 16.80 20.98
N SER A 35 -43.81 17.43 19.98
CA SER A 35 -44.52 17.91 18.79
C SER A 35 -45.16 16.70 18.11
N PRO A 36 -46.43 16.76 17.67
CA PRO A 36 -46.97 15.70 16.81
C PRO A 36 -46.11 15.60 15.54
N PRO A 37 -45.87 14.39 14.99
CA PRO A 37 -45.03 14.24 13.81
C PRO A 37 -45.68 14.98 12.63
N ARG A 38 -45.00 16.02 12.13
CA ARG A 38 -45.37 16.68 10.89
C ARG A 38 -45.14 15.68 9.76
N ASN A 39 -46.22 15.24 9.10
CA ASN A 39 -46.13 14.37 7.93
C ASN A 39 -45.28 15.05 6.85
N LEU A 40 -44.02 14.60 6.70
CA LEU A 40 -43.13 15.02 5.63
C LEU A 40 -43.67 14.41 4.34
N THR A 41 -44.27 15.25 3.49
CA THR A 41 -44.56 14.87 2.11
C THR A 41 -43.23 14.70 1.36
N LYS A 42 -43.16 13.71 0.46
CA LYS A 42 -41.96 13.24 -0.27
C LYS A 42 -41.26 14.29 -1.17
N ALA A 43 -41.59 15.57 -1.06
CA ALA A 43 -41.13 16.63 -1.95
C ALA A 43 -39.86 17.35 -1.48
N ASP A 44 -39.49 17.29 -0.20
CA ASP A 44 -38.39 18.09 0.37
C ASP A 44 -37.02 17.38 0.43
N ASP A 45 -36.92 16.12 0.02
CA ASP A 45 -35.64 15.36 0.04
C ASP A 45 -34.67 15.72 -1.11
N ARG A 46 -35.09 16.59 -2.05
CA ARG A 46 -34.33 16.86 -3.28
C ARG A 46 -33.34 18.02 -3.18
N LYS A 47 -33.04 18.56 -2.00
CA LYS A 47 -32.22 19.78 -1.91
C LYS A 47 -31.20 19.81 -0.78
N GLN A 48 -30.41 18.75 -0.63
CA GLN A 48 -29.10 18.83 0.05
C GLN A 48 -28.05 17.94 -0.63
N LYS A 49 -27.51 18.39 -1.77
CA LYS A 49 -26.20 17.93 -2.29
C LYS A 49 -25.25 19.13 -2.29
N GLY A 50 -24.70 19.45 -1.13
CA GLY A 50 -23.46 20.23 -1.05
C GLY A 50 -22.28 19.41 -1.61
N PRO A 51 -21.17 20.05 -1.98
CA PRO A 51 -19.98 19.34 -2.44
C PRO A 51 -19.44 18.49 -1.29
N ARG A 52 -19.44 17.16 -1.48
CA ARG A 52 -18.78 16.23 -0.54
C ARG A 52 -17.27 16.43 -0.69
N LEU A 53 -16.67 17.19 0.23
CA LEU A 53 -15.23 17.16 0.43
C LEU A 53 -14.83 15.71 0.74
N PRO A 54 -13.80 15.14 0.10
CA PRO A 54 -13.39 13.77 0.37
C PRO A 54 -12.91 13.68 1.81
N GLN A 55 -13.78 13.15 2.66
CA GLN A 55 -13.50 12.84 4.05
C GLN A 55 -12.57 11.61 4.01
N PHE A 56 -11.28 11.89 4.19
CA PHE A 56 -10.13 10.95 4.17
C PHE A 56 -9.58 10.58 2.77
N ALA A 57 -8.35 11.05 2.52
CA ALA A 57 -7.48 10.47 1.51
C ALA A 57 -6.97 9.13 2.04
N PHE A 58 -7.59 8.03 1.63
CA PHE A 58 -7.10 6.70 1.93
C PHE A 58 -5.81 6.47 1.14
N MET A 59 -4.74 6.04 1.81
CA MET A 59 -3.59 5.45 1.13
C MET A 59 -4.11 4.25 0.34
N ASN A 60 -3.74 4.16 -0.94
CA ASN A 60 -4.07 2.99 -1.75
C ASN A 60 -3.62 1.73 -1.00
N ALA A 61 -4.43 0.68 -1.03
CA ALA A 61 -4.04 -0.61 -0.47
C ALA A 61 -2.64 -0.97 -1.01
N PRO A 62 -1.72 -1.46 -0.15
CA PRO A 62 -0.39 -1.85 -0.61
C PRO A 62 -0.59 -2.81 -1.79
N GLY A 63 -0.06 -2.43 -2.95
CA GLY A 63 -0.28 -3.15 -4.19
C GLY A 63 0.10 -4.62 -4.01
N ALA A 64 -0.62 -5.51 -4.70
CA ALA A 64 -0.31 -6.93 -4.69
C ALA A 64 1.20 -7.11 -4.94
N ALA A 65 1.89 -7.71 -3.97
CA ALA A 65 3.21 -8.25 -4.23
C ALA A 65 3.06 -9.13 -5.46
N HIS A 66 3.84 -8.85 -6.50
CA HIS A 66 3.67 -9.53 -7.77
C HIS A 66 4.15 -10.96 -7.57
N ASP A 67 3.21 -11.88 -7.34
CA ASP A 67 3.49 -13.29 -7.19
C ASP A 67 3.81 -13.86 -8.58
N PHE A 68 5.10 -13.80 -8.95
CA PHE A 68 5.58 -14.42 -10.18
C PHE A 68 5.58 -15.93 -10.03
N GLN A 69 5.05 -16.65 -11.04
CA GLN A 69 5.12 -18.09 -11.09
C GLN A 69 6.07 -18.56 -12.20
N VAL A 70 6.71 -19.71 -12.01
CA VAL A 70 7.51 -20.35 -13.06
C VAL A 70 6.63 -20.60 -14.30
N GLY A 71 7.13 -20.20 -15.47
CA GLY A 71 6.41 -20.24 -16.74
C GLY A 71 5.66 -18.95 -17.09
N ASP A 72 5.61 -17.96 -16.19
CA ASP A 72 4.96 -16.69 -16.51
C ASP A 72 5.76 -15.89 -17.54
N THR A 73 5.02 -15.21 -18.43
CA THR A 73 5.61 -14.25 -19.36
C THR A 73 5.67 -12.88 -18.71
N VAL A 74 6.87 -12.34 -18.60
CA VAL A 74 7.15 -11.04 -18.00
C VAL A 74 7.90 -10.16 -18.99
N GLU A 75 7.76 -8.85 -18.85
CA GLU A 75 8.56 -7.89 -19.59
C GLU A 75 9.58 -7.27 -18.65
N VAL A 76 10.83 -7.25 -19.09
CA VAL A 76 11.96 -6.80 -18.29
C VAL A 76 12.70 -5.69 -19.02
N TYR A 77 13.08 -4.65 -18.28
CA TYR A 77 13.87 -3.54 -18.79
C TYR A 77 15.37 -3.87 -18.70
N CYS A 78 15.98 -4.20 -19.83
CA CYS A 78 17.42 -4.52 -19.91
C CYS A 78 18.01 -4.19 -21.28
N ASP A 79 19.34 -4.18 -21.33
CA ASP A 79 20.10 -4.12 -22.58
C ASP A 79 19.98 -5.47 -23.30
N HIS A 80 19.47 -5.44 -24.52
CA HIS A 80 19.26 -6.63 -25.33
C HIS A 80 19.55 -6.37 -26.80
N GLU A 81 19.77 -7.45 -27.54
CA GLU A 81 19.92 -7.38 -28.98
C GLU A 81 18.56 -7.33 -29.67
N LYS A 82 18.32 -6.27 -30.45
CA LYS A 82 17.16 -6.10 -31.31
C LYS A 82 17.64 -5.72 -32.70
N ASN A 83 17.27 -6.49 -33.72
CA ASN A 83 17.70 -6.26 -35.10
C ASN A 83 19.23 -6.18 -35.29
N LYS A 84 19.99 -6.99 -34.53
CA LYS A 84 21.47 -6.97 -34.50
C LYS A 84 22.11 -5.71 -33.92
N GLU A 85 21.30 -4.85 -33.29
CA GLU A 85 21.77 -3.68 -32.57
C GLU A 85 21.53 -3.88 -31.07
N ARG A 86 22.48 -3.44 -30.23
CA ARG A 86 22.33 -3.43 -28.78
C ARG A 86 21.48 -2.24 -28.38
N VAL A 87 20.30 -2.49 -27.82
CA VAL A 87 19.36 -1.46 -27.37
C VAL A 87 18.94 -1.69 -25.93
N ARG A 88 18.72 -0.62 -25.18
CA ARG A 88 18.15 -0.68 -23.83
C ARG A 88 16.65 -0.52 -23.90
N GLY A 89 15.90 -1.51 -23.45
CA GLY A 89 14.45 -1.46 -23.55
C GLY A 89 13.73 -2.59 -22.86
N TRP A 90 12.41 -2.61 -23.03
CA TRP A 90 11.56 -3.69 -22.54
C TRP A 90 11.61 -4.87 -23.50
N ILE A 91 11.95 -6.04 -22.98
CA ILE A 91 11.96 -7.30 -23.72
C ILE A 91 11.15 -8.34 -22.95
N ARG A 92 10.45 -9.21 -23.68
CA ARG A 92 9.71 -10.33 -23.09
C ARG A 92 10.66 -11.45 -22.71
N GLY A 93 10.49 -11.95 -21.49
CA GLY A 93 11.15 -13.15 -20.99
C GLY A 93 10.14 -14.08 -20.32
N ILE A 94 10.63 -15.27 -19.99
CA ILE A 94 9.85 -16.29 -19.28
C ILE A 94 10.52 -16.50 -17.93
N VAL A 95 9.72 -16.52 -16.86
CA VAL A 95 10.20 -16.85 -15.53
C VAL A 95 10.58 -18.33 -15.49
N VAL A 96 11.85 -18.63 -15.24
CA VAL A 96 12.36 -20.01 -15.17
C VAL A 96 12.54 -20.48 -13.73
N GLN A 97 12.87 -19.55 -12.82
CA GLN A 97 13.06 -19.86 -11.41
C GLN A 97 12.55 -18.70 -10.57
N VAL A 98 11.87 -19.03 -9.48
CA VAL A 98 11.37 -18.07 -8.49
C VAL A 98 11.94 -18.47 -7.14
N ASP A 99 12.69 -17.57 -6.54
CA ASP A 99 13.15 -17.68 -5.16
C ASP A 99 12.40 -16.68 -4.28
N ASN A 100 12.59 -16.75 -2.97
CA ASN A 100 11.86 -15.90 -2.00
C ASN A 100 12.17 -14.40 -2.13
N LYS A 101 13.27 -14.01 -2.79
CA LYS A 101 13.72 -12.62 -2.91
C LYS A 101 13.93 -12.17 -4.35
N MET A 102 14.23 -13.11 -5.25
CA MET A 102 14.58 -12.82 -6.63
C MET A 102 13.89 -13.79 -7.58
N VAL A 103 13.73 -13.33 -8.81
CA VAL A 103 13.17 -14.08 -9.92
C VAL A 103 14.18 -14.13 -11.04
N ALA A 104 14.41 -15.32 -11.58
CA ALA A 104 15.25 -15.54 -12.74
C ALA A 104 14.38 -15.58 -14.00
N VAL A 105 14.68 -14.67 -14.92
CA VAL A 105 13.97 -14.52 -16.18
C VAL A 105 14.90 -14.92 -17.32
N GLN A 106 14.45 -15.88 -18.13
CA GLN A 106 15.14 -16.32 -19.32
C GLN A 106 14.65 -15.58 -20.56
N PHE A 107 15.58 -15.15 -21.41
CA PHE A 107 15.32 -14.44 -22.65
C PHE A 107 15.65 -15.30 -23.87
N ARG A 108 14.91 -15.04 -24.96
CA ARG A 108 15.20 -15.65 -26.27
C ARG A 108 16.32 -14.94 -27.01
N SER A 109 16.39 -13.62 -26.88
CA SER A 109 17.45 -12.80 -27.47
C SER A 109 18.68 -12.72 -26.56
N ASN A 110 19.81 -12.33 -27.13
CA ASN A 110 21.01 -12.02 -26.35
C ASN A 110 20.72 -10.81 -25.45
N VAL A 111 21.12 -10.93 -24.19
CA VAL A 111 20.99 -9.86 -23.18
C VAL A 111 22.35 -9.53 -22.61
N PHE A 112 22.48 -8.29 -22.16
CA PHE A 112 23.73 -7.73 -21.69
C PHE A 112 23.54 -7.14 -20.29
N LEU A 113 24.57 -7.24 -19.48
CA LEU A 113 24.67 -6.55 -18.21
C LEU A 113 25.01 -5.07 -18.42
N THR A 114 24.87 -4.26 -17.38
CA THR A 114 25.13 -2.81 -17.44
C THR A 114 26.60 -2.46 -17.70
N ASP A 115 27.50 -3.39 -17.40
CA ASP A 115 28.93 -3.32 -17.70
C ASP A 115 29.24 -3.66 -19.18
N GLY A 116 28.23 -4.06 -19.95
CA GLY A 116 28.32 -4.41 -21.36
C GLY A 116 28.66 -5.87 -21.64
N TRP A 117 28.74 -6.72 -20.61
CA TRP A 117 28.99 -8.14 -20.79
C TRP A 117 27.74 -8.86 -21.30
N MET A 118 27.90 -9.69 -22.32
CA MET A 118 26.85 -10.56 -22.82
C MET A 118 26.64 -11.73 -21.87
N VAL A 119 25.40 -12.03 -21.50
CA VAL A 119 25.08 -13.17 -20.64
C VAL A 119 24.92 -14.43 -21.51
N PRO A 120 25.79 -15.45 -21.37
CA PRO A 120 25.76 -16.64 -22.23
C PRO A 120 24.47 -17.45 -22.06
N ASP A 121 23.97 -17.53 -20.82
CA ASP A 121 22.76 -18.28 -20.48
C ASP A 121 21.47 -17.52 -20.81
N ARG A 122 21.58 -16.22 -21.11
CA ARG A 122 20.46 -15.32 -21.37
C ARG A 122 19.46 -15.29 -20.21
N ILE A 123 19.95 -15.44 -18.98
CA ILE A 123 19.15 -15.39 -17.76
C ILE A 123 19.62 -14.22 -16.91
N LEU A 124 18.67 -13.38 -16.49
CA LEU A 124 18.95 -12.30 -15.54
C LEU A 124 18.06 -12.45 -14.31
N TRP A 125 18.67 -12.11 -13.17
CA TRP A 125 18.03 -12.15 -11.87
C TRP A 125 17.54 -10.76 -11.48
N TYR A 126 16.28 -10.67 -11.09
CA TYR A 126 15.66 -9.43 -10.64
C TYR A 126 15.04 -9.61 -9.25
N PRO A 127 15.11 -8.59 -8.38
CA PRO A 127 14.28 -8.56 -7.19
C PRO A 127 12.79 -8.60 -7.54
N LEU A 128 11.98 -9.29 -6.73
CA LEU A 128 10.53 -9.38 -6.91
C LEU A 128 9.82 -8.01 -6.92
N ASN A 129 10.41 -7.02 -6.25
CA ASN A 129 9.93 -5.65 -6.13
C ASN A 129 10.63 -4.66 -7.09
N SER A 130 11.39 -5.16 -8.08
CA SER A 130 12.10 -4.28 -9.01
C SER A 130 11.14 -3.57 -9.96
N GLU A 131 11.35 -2.28 -10.19
CA GLU A 131 10.63 -1.52 -11.22
C GLU A 131 10.99 -1.95 -12.65
N HIS A 132 12.07 -2.72 -12.79
CA HIS A 132 12.55 -3.21 -14.08
C HIS A 132 11.87 -4.50 -14.54
N ILE A 133 10.92 -5.03 -13.78
CA ILE A 133 10.09 -6.17 -14.17
C ILE A 133 8.61 -5.79 -14.13
N ARG A 134 7.89 -6.13 -15.18
CA ARG A 134 6.43 -5.96 -15.25
C ARG A 134 5.75 -7.25 -15.68
N PRO A 135 4.63 -7.63 -15.06
CA PRO A 135 3.83 -8.77 -15.53
C PRO A 135 3.20 -8.41 -16.87
N VAL A 136 3.25 -9.32 -17.83
CA VAL A 136 2.44 -9.16 -19.05
C VAL A 136 1.03 -9.61 -18.70
N PRO A 137 0.00 -8.74 -18.81
CA PRO A 137 -1.36 -9.17 -18.56
C PRO A 137 -1.69 -10.30 -19.53
N LYS A 138 -1.89 -11.50 -18.99
CA LYS A 138 -2.42 -12.63 -19.76
C LYS A 138 -3.78 -12.16 -20.27
N LYS A 139 -3.91 -11.93 -21.58
CA LYS A 139 -5.21 -11.69 -22.19
C LYS A 139 -6.03 -12.93 -21.87
N SER A 140 -6.93 -12.82 -20.88
CA SER A 140 -7.87 -13.89 -20.58
C SER A 140 -8.66 -14.11 -21.86
N VAL A 141 -8.36 -15.19 -22.57
CA VAL A 141 -9.21 -15.67 -23.64
C VAL A 141 -10.53 -15.95 -22.95
N LYS A 142 -11.49 -15.03 -23.08
CA LYS A 142 -12.85 -15.20 -22.60
C LYS A 142 -13.33 -16.45 -23.31
N ARG A 143 -13.35 -17.59 -22.61
CA ARG A 143 -14.01 -18.80 -23.12
C ARG A 143 -15.45 -18.37 -23.32
N GLU A 144 -15.78 -18.11 -24.58
CA GLU A 144 -17.14 -17.81 -25.00
C GLU A 144 -17.98 -18.98 -24.51
N LYS A 145 -19.06 -18.65 -23.81
CA LYS A 145 -19.90 -19.61 -23.09
C LYS A 145 -20.19 -20.78 -24.02
N ALA A 146 -19.75 -21.98 -23.64
CA ALA A 146 -20.23 -23.20 -24.24
C ALA A 146 -21.75 -23.17 -24.08
N ILE A 147 -22.42 -22.95 -25.20
CA ILE A 147 -23.88 -23.00 -25.33
C ILE A 147 -24.27 -24.40 -24.82
N PRO A 148 -25.21 -24.52 -23.85
CA PRO A 148 -25.74 -25.81 -23.46
C PRO A 148 -26.35 -26.49 -24.69
N ASP A 149 -25.82 -27.65 -25.05
CA ASP A 149 -26.46 -28.52 -26.03
C ASP A 149 -27.69 -29.14 -25.34
N TYR A 150 -28.86 -28.72 -25.84
CA TYR A 150 -30.22 -29.25 -25.65
C TYR A 150 -30.87 -29.23 -24.25
#